data_AF-A0A955C7G3-F1
#
_entry.id   AF-A0A955C7G3-F1
#
_cell.length_a   1.000
_cell.length_b   1.000
_cell.length_c   1.000
_cell.angle_alpha   90.00
_cell.angle_beta   90.00
_cell.angle_gamma   90.00
#
_symmetry.space_group_name_H-M   'P 1'
#
loop_
_entity.id
_entity.type
_entity.pdbx_description
1 polymer ?
#
loop_
_entity_poly.entity_id
_entity_poly.type
_entity_poly.pdbx_seq_one_letter_code
_entity_poly.pdbx_strand_id
1 'polypeptide(L)'
;MASGSKKVIYAAVIGNTGIAVTKFIAAFFTGSGAMLAEAIHSVVDTMNQVLLLWGIRQSNRPANKDFPLGFGKEVYFWSFVVALLVFAVGAGVSLYEGVKRLIHPHPIE
;
A
#
# COMPACT_ATOMS: atom_id res chain seq x y z
N MET A 1 5.00 0.19 -24.81
CA MET A 1 3.70 0.00 -24.10
C MET A 1 3.60 0.74 -22.74
N ALA A 2 4.28 1.88 -22.51
CA ALA A 2 4.30 2.52 -21.17
C ALA A 2 3.76 3.96 -21.09
N SER A 3 3.27 4.55 -22.19
CA SER A 3 2.84 5.96 -22.19
C SER A 3 1.39 6.15 -21.67
N GLY A 4 0.47 5.22 -21.98
CA GLY A 4 -0.91 5.28 -21.48
C GLY A 4 -1.08 4.96 -19.98
N SER A 5 -0.05 4.40 -19.33
CA SER A 5 -0.13 3.83 -17.99
C SER A 5 -0.04 4.87 -16.86
N LYS A 6 0.78 5.93 -17.01
CA LYS A 6 1.01 6.90 -15.91
C LYS A 6 -0.26 7.66 -15.53
N LYS A 7 -1.07 8.11 -16.50
CA LYS A 7 -2.36 8.79 -16.23
C LYS A 7 -3.32 7.89 -15.45
N VAL A 8 -3.39 6.61 -15.83
CA VAL A 8 -4.25 5.63 -15.14
C VAL A 8 -3.76 5.40 -13.72
N ILE A 9 -2.45 5.28 -13.50
CA ILE A 9 -1.91 5.10 -12.15
C ILE A 9 -2.15 6.36 -11.29
N TYR A 10 -1.99 7.57 -11.84
CA TYR A 10 -2.32 8.80 -11.10
C TYR A 10 -3.81 8.89 -10.77
N ALA A 11 -4.69 8.51 -11.70
CA ALA A 11 -6.13 8.46 -11.44
C ALA A 11 -6.46 7.43 -10.35
N ALA A 12 -5.81 6.27 -10.35
CA ALA A 12 -5.96 5.23 -9.34
C ALA A 12 -5.52 5.72 -7.96
N VAL A 13 -4.35 6.39 -7.86
CA VAL A 13 -3.85 6.95 -6.58
C VAL A 13 -4.83 7.98 -6.01
N ILE A 14 -5.33 8.89 -6.84
CA ILE A 14 -6.29 9.91 -6.41
C ILE A 14 -7.61 9.25 -5.97
N GLY A 15 -8.13 8.31 -6.76
CA GLY A 15 -9.36 7.58 -6.45
C GLY A 15 -9.26 6.79 -5.14
N ASN A 16 -8.19 6.03 -4.97
CA ASN A 16 -7.95 5.25 -3.76
C ASN A 16 -7.73 6.13 -2.53
N THR A 17 -7.07 7.27 -2.68
CA THR A 17 -6.94 8.26 -1.59
C THR A 17 -8.32 8.79 -1.20
N GLY A 18 -9.19 9.12 -2.16
CA GLY A 18 -10.56 9.57 -1.89
C GLY A 18 -11.39 8.50 -1.17
N ILE A 19 -11.25 7.23 -1.57
CA ILE A 19 -11.91 6.10 -0.89
C ILE A 19 -11.37 5.95 0.54
N ALA A 20 -10.05 6.02 0.74
CA ALA A 20 -9.43 5.91 2.06
C ALA A 20 -9.93 7.00 3.01
N VAL A 21 -9.96 8.26 2.56
CA VAL A 21 -10.51 9.39 3.33
C VAL A 21 -11.98 9.14 3.69
N THR A 22 -12.79 8.72 2.72
CA THR A 22 -14.21 8.44 2.95
C THR A 22 -14.41 7.33 3.98
N LYS A 23 -13.62 6.25 3.91
CA LYS A 23 -13.68 5.16 4.89
C LYS A 23 -13.24 5.59 6.28
N PHE A 24 -12.21 6.45 6.39
CA PHE A 24 -11.80 7.01 7.67
C PHE A 24 -12.90 7.87 8.30
N ILE A 25 -13.55 8.70 7.50
CA ILE A 25 -14.70 9.50 7.93
C ILE A 25 -15.84 8.58 8.40
N ALA A 26 -16.17 7.56 7.61
CA ALA A 26 -17.19 6.56 7.97
C ALA A 26 -16.82 5.80 9.25
N ALA A 27 -15.56 5.39 9.43
CA ALA A 27 -15.08 4.73 10.63
C ALA A 27 -15.22 5.63 11.87
N PHE A 28 -14.91 6.92 11.74
CA PHE A 28 -15.06 7.89 12.82
C PHE A 28 -16.53 8.08 13.23
N PHE A 29 -17.44 8.25 12.26
CA PHE A 29 -18.86 8.42 12.56
C PHE A 29 -19.53 7.14 13.09
N THR A 30 -19.12 5.97 12.60
CA THR A 30 -19.71 4.69 13.02
C THR A 30 -19.11 4.14 14.30
N GLY A 31 -17.90 4.57 14.68
CA GLY A 31 -17.14 3.96 15.77
C GLY A 31 -16.77 2.49 15.52
N SER A 32 -16.97 1.98 14.30
CA SER A 32 -16.80 0.57 13.99
C SER A 32 -15.33 0.20 13.79
N GLY A 33 -14.84 -0.73 14.61
CA GLY A 33 -13.51 -1.32 14.43
C GLY A 33 -13.34 -2.03 13.08
N ALA A 34 -14.40 -2.62 12.53
CA ALA A 34 -14.38 -3.24 11.21
C ALA A 34 -14.24 -2.20 10.09
N MET A 35 -14.96 -1.07 10.20
CA MET A 35 -14.82 0.04 9.24
C MET A 35 -13.45 0.70 9.33
N LEU A 36 -12.87 0.81 10.53
CA LEU A 36 -11.50 1.30 10.73
C LEU A 36 -10.47 0.37 10.07
N ALA A 37 -10.62 -0.94 10.20
CA ALA A 37 -9.74 -1.91 9.54
C ALA A 37 -9.81 -1.78 8.00
N GLU A 38 -11.03 -1.61 7.45
CA GLU A 38 -11.26 -1.32 6.03
C GLU A 38 -10.61 0.00 5.58
N ALA A 39 -10.63 1.03 6.43
CA ALA A 39 -9.99 2.32 6.16
C ALA A 39 -8.47 2.21 6.12
N ILE A 40 -7.87 1.48 7.07
CA ILE A 40 -6.43 1.18 7.11
C ILE A 40 -6.01 0.38 5.86
N HIS A 41 -6.82 -0.61 5.45
CA HIS A 41 -6.55 -1.37 4.23
C HIS A 41 -6.46 -0.45 3.00
N SER A 42 -7.39 0.49 2.84
CA SER A 42 -7.36 1.44 1.72
C SER A 42 -6.14 2.37 1.74
N VAL A 43 -5.57 2.67 2.91
CA VAL A 43 -4.29 3.39 3.02
C VAL A 43 -3.14 2.53 2.52
N VAL A 44 -3.07 1.26 2.95
CA VAL A 44 -2.03 0.31 2.51
C VAL A 44 -2.07 0.14 0.98
N ASP A 45 -3.26 0.06 0.39
CA ASP A 45 -3.41 -0.06 -1.07
C ASP A 45 -2.95 1.22 -1.81
N THR A 46 -3.25 2.39 -1.26
CA THR A 46 -2.76 3.68 -1.80
C THR A 46 -1.23 3.75 -1.72
N MET A 47 -0.64 3.35 -0.59
CA MET A 47 0.82 3.31 -0.42
C MET A 47 1.49 2.37 -1.43
N ASN A 48 0.89 1.21 -1.70
CA ASN A 48 1.37 0.26 -2.70
C ASN A 48 1.47 0.92 -4.09
N GLN A 49 0.42 1.61 -4.52
CA GLN A 49 0.41 2.31 -5.81
C GLN A 49 1.48 3.42 -5.90
N VAL A 50 1.70 4.17 -4.81
CA VAL A 50 2.76 5.19 -4.77
C VAL A 50 4.15 4.57 -4.87
N LEU A 51 4.40 3.45 -4.20
CA LEU A 51 5.67 2.73 -4.29
C LEU A 51 5.90 2.11 -5.67
N LEU A 52 4.85 1.61 -6.33
CA LEU A 52 4.94 1.14 -7.72
C LEU A 52 5.28 2.29 -8.68
N LEU A 53 4.66 3.47 -8.51
CA LEU A 53 5.02 4.67 -9.27
C LEU A 53 6.49 5.04 -9.07
N TRP A 54 6.99 4.95 -7.84
CA TRP A 54 8.40 5.15 -7.53
C TRP A 54 9.28 4.13 -8.27
N GLY A 55 8.92 2.85 -8.22
CA GLY A 55 9.64 1.79 -8.93
C GLY A 55 9.72 2.01 -10.43
N ILE A 56 8.61 2.42 -11.05
CA ILE A 56 8.55 2.78 -12.47
C ILE A 56 9.42 4.01 -12.76
N ARG A 57 9.41 5.02 -11.89
CA ARG A 57 10.26 6.22 -12.06
C ARG A 57 11.74 5.82 -12.03
N GLN A 58 12.11 4.98 -11.09
CA GLN A 58 13.48 4.54 -10.92
C GLN A 58 13.93 3.66 -12.11
N SER A 59 13.09 2.74 -12.60
CA SER A 59 13.46 1.88 -13.73
C SER A 59 13.65 2.61 -15.05
N ASN A 60 13.12 3.83 -15.17
CA ASN A 60 13.32 4.71 -16.33
C ASN A 60 14.62 5.51 -16.26
N ARG A 61 15.46 5.33 -15.22
CA ARG A 61 16.77 6.00 -15.15
C ARG A 61 17.67 5.51 -16.29
N PRO A 62 18.44 6.44 -16.91
CA PRO A 62 19.37 6.08 -17.97
C PRO A 62 20.50 5.21 -17.43
N ALA A 63 21.07 4.37 -18.30
CA ALA A 63 22.24 3.57 -17.97
C ALA A 63 23.42 4.44 -17.53
N ASN A 64 24.19 3.95 -16.57
CA ASN A 64 25.42 4.60 -16.10
C ASN A 64 26.58 3.59 -16.15
N LYS A 65 27.79 4.03 -15.74
CA LYS A 65 29.00 3.18 -15.77
C LYS A 65 28.87 1.94 -14.88
N ASP A 66 28.13 2.04 -13.78
CA ASP A 66 27.92 0.95 -12.82
C ASP A 66 26.80 -0.01 -13.27
N PHE A 67 25.84 0.50 -14.05
CA PHE A 67 24.68 -0.22 -14.59
C PHE A 67 24.58 -0.02 -16.12
N PRO A 68 25.46 -0.67 -16.90
CA PRO A 68 25.51 -0.50 -18.35
C PRO A 68 24.27 -1.06 -19.07
N LEU A 69 23.54 -1.99 -18.44
CA LEU A 69 22.27 -2.51 -18.93
C LEU A 69 21.05 -1.65 -18.55
N GLY A 70 21.28 -0.54 -17.83
CA GLY A 70 20.23 0.35 -17.34
C GLY A 70 19.47 -0.22 -16.13
N PHE A 71 18.41 0.49 -15.77
CA PHE A 71 17.69 0.31 -14.50
C PHE A 71 16.34 -0.42 -14.65
N GLY A 72 16.03 -0.96 -15.83
CA GLY A 72 14.71 -1.56 -16.14
C GLY A 72 14.24 -2.63 -15.14
N LYS A 73 15.16 -3.38 -14.53
CA LYS A 73 14.84 -4.42 -13.53
C LYS A 73 14.46 -3.89 -12.15
N GLU A 74 14.70 -2.60 -11.85
CA GLU A 74 14.37 -2.03 -10.55
C GLU A 74 12.87 -2.03 -10.26
N VAL A 75 11.99 -2.06 -11.27
CA VAL A 75 10.55 -2.26 -11.05
C VAL A 75 10.29 -3.55 -10.28
N TYR A 76 10.95 -4.66 -10.62
CA TYR A 76 10.76 -5.93 -9.90
C TYR A 76 11.31 -5.87 -8.48
N PHE A 77 12.44 -5.20 -8.28
CA PHE A 77 13.00 -4.97 -6.95
C PHE A 77 12.04 -4.16 -6.08
N TRP A 78 11.50 -3.06 -6.60
CA TRP A 78 10.54 -2.23 -5.88
C TRP A 78 9.22 -2.97 -5.62
N SER A 79 8.72 -3.78 -6.56
CA SER A 79 7.57 -4.65 -6.34
C SER A 79 7.81 -5.68 -5.23
N PHE A 80 9.04 -6.21 -5.13
CA PHE A 80 9.42 -7.12 -4.04
C PHE A 80 9.48 -6.41 -2.68
N VAL A 81 10.09 -5.21 -2.64
CA VAL A 81 10.13 -4.36 -1.43
C VAL A 81 8.71 -4.04 -0.94
N VAL A 82 7.81 -3.67 -1.85
CA VAL A 82 6.39 -3.45 -1.58
C VAL A 82 5.75 -4.68 -0.95
N ALA A 83 5.93 -5.86 -1.55
CA ALA A 83 5.35 -7.10 -1.05
C ALA A 83 5.83 -7.41 0.38
N LEU A 84 7.12 -7.19 0.67
CA LEU A 84 7.68 -7.34 2.01
C LEU A 84 7.09 -6.33 3.00
N LEU A 85 6.93 -5.07 2.62
CA LEU A 85 6.36 -4.03 3.48
C LEU A 85 4.89 -4.33 3.83
N VAL A 86 4.07 -4.65 2.83
CA VAL A 86 2.66 -5.00 3.03
C VAL A 86 2.55 -6.24 3.92
N PHE A 87 3.37 -7.26 3.66
CA PHE A 87 3.40 -8.47 4.48
C PHE A 87 3.81 -8.18 5.92
N ALA A 88 4.92 -7.46 6.15
CA ALA A 88 5.43 -7.18 7.48
C ALA A 88 4.46 -6.32 8.31
N VAL A 89 3.87 -5.28 7.71
CA VAL A 89 2.87 -4.45 8.37
C VAL A 89 1.60 -5.25 8.65
N GLY A 90 1.09 -5.98 7.66
CA GLY A 90 -0.11 -6.79 7.80
C GLY A 90 0.04 -7.88 8.87
N ALA A 91 1.17 -8.60 8.86
CA ALA A 91 1.49 -9.62 9.85
C ALA A 91 1.69 -9.00 11.24
N GLY A 92 2.42 -7.88 11.34
CA GLY A 92 2.66 -7.19 12.61
C GLY A 92 1.38 -6.71 13.28
N VAL A 93 0.49 -6.05 12.53
CA VAL A 93 -0.81 -5.60 13.04
C VAL A 93 -1.69 -6.80 13.42
N SER A 94 -1.75 -7.83 12.57
CA SER A 94 -2.56 -9.03 12.83
C SER A 94 -2.09 -9.80 14.06
N LEU A 95 -0.78 -9.95 14.24
CA LEU A 95 -0.19 -10.58 15.42
C LEU A 95 -0.46 -9.73 16.67
N TYR A 96 -0.28 -8.41 16.58
CA TYR A 96 -0.53 -7.50 17.69
C TYR A 96 -1.99 -7.54 18.15
N GLU A 97 -2.95 -7.37 17.23
CA GLU A 97 -4.37 -7.45 17.56
C GLU A 97 -4.79 -8.86 17.99
N GLY A 98 -4.24 -9.90 17.35
CA GLY A 98 -4.48 -11.29 17.71
C GLY A 98 -4.06 -11.58 19.15
N VAL A 99 -2.82 -11.25 19.51
CA VAL A 99 -2.29 -11.42 20.88
C VAL A 99 -3.08 -10.57 21.87
N LYS A 100 -3.39 -9.31 21.54
CA LYS A 100 -4.17 -8.43 22.40
C LYS A 100 -5.56 -9.00 22.70
N ARG A 101 -6.25 -9.56 21.70
CA ARG A 101 -7.56 -10.21 21.87
C ARG A 101 -7.50 -11.50 22.69
N LEU A 102 -6.40 -12.26 22.59
CA LEU A 102 -6.19 -13.46 23.41
C LEU A 102 -5.95 -13.10 24.89
N ILE A 103 -5.22 -12.03 25.17
CA ILE A 103 -4.90 -11.59 26.55
C ILE A 103 -6.08 -10.85 27.19
N HIS A 104 -6.86 -10.09 26.40
CA HIS A 104 -8.04 -9.37 26.86
C HIS A 104 -9.28 -9.82 26.05
N PRO A 105 -9.93 -10.92 26.47
CA PRO A 105 -11.16 -11.37 25.84
C PRO A 105 -12.26 -10.35 26.15
N HIS A 106 -12.72 -9.63 25.14
CA HIS A 106 -13.96 -8.86 25.23
C HIS A 106 -15.12 -9.73 24.73
N PRO A 107 -16.34 -9.56 25.28
CA PRO A 107 -17.52 -10.21 24.74
C PRO A 107 -17.69 -9.84 23.27
N ILE A 108 -18.07 -10.83 22.46
CA ILE A 108 -18.34 -10.65 21.04
C ILE A 108 -19.71 -9.97 20.93
N GLU A 109 -19.76 -8.73 20.43
CA GLU A 109 -20.97 -8.10 19.86
C GLU A 109 -20.96 -8.28 18.33
#